data_AF-A0A7R9YV07-F1
#
_entry.id   AF-A0A7R9YV07-F1
#
_cell.length_a   1.000
_cell.length_b   1.000
_cell.length_c   1.000
_cell.angle_alpha   90.00
_cell.angle_beta   90.00
_cell.angle_gamma   90.00
#
_symmetry.space_group_name_H-M   'P 1'
#
loop_
_entity.id
_entity.type
_entity.pdbx_description
1 polymer ?
#
loop_
_entity_poly.entity_id
_entity_poly.type
_entity_poly.pdbx_seq_one_letter_code
_entity_poly.pdbx_strand_id
1 'polypeptide(L)'
;KSSKDKKRRRRDDTSSSSSSASESDSGDDRKRQKSEKLAQKVVSHLEKAHGGSQQFVWAKKVTKELESGKKMKELSIFRNQGREAERLEEIEKVRKRQAEREAEKARREEELTMMQRVRAAQEAMESEAKEEEFYLKAKINKCQRRLQEGRPAPIDLIARNLHLSDEFGFEPEDPWLHFSGLLLEDMEVLDDDIREFKDYDKYDELHGEFWDALAVVSSAELKDARRRDASDRAVLRTREGHS
;
A
#
# COMPACT_ATOMS: atom_id res chain seq x y z
N LYS A 1 32.07 31.06 47.91
CA LYS A 1 33.51 30.96 47.55
C LYS A 1 33.58 31.09 46.03
N SER A 2 33.67 32.28 45.43
CA SER A 2 34.73 33.29 45.56
C SER A 2 36.13 32.73 45.31
N SER A 3 36.67 33.02 44.13
CA SER A 3 38.10 33.22 43.89
C SER A 3 38.24 34.17 42.69
N LYS A 4 39.06 35.21 42.82
CA LYS A 4 39.10 36.36 41.90
C LYS A 4 40.54 36.84 41.75
N ASP A 5 41.24 36.29 40.77
CA ASP A 5 42.66 36.58 40.47
C ASP A 5 43.03 36.02 39.08
N LYS A 6 44.07 36.48 38.36
CA LYS A 6 45.14 37.43 38.74
C LYS A 6 45.41 38.42 37.61
N LYS A 7 45.42 39.72 37.91
CA LYS A 7 45.62 40.81 36.92
C LYS A 7 47.12 41.09 36.71
N ARG A 8 47.77 40.49 35.70
CA ARG A 8 49.18 40.78 35.37
C ARG A 8 49.32 41.91 34.34
N ARG A 9 49.63 43.11 34.84
CA ARG A 9 50.18 44.22 34.04
C ARG A 9 51.68 44.00 33.81
N ARG A 10 52.19 44.31 32.61
CA ARG A 10 53.57 44.74 32.37
C ARG A 10 53.55 45.95 31.42
N ARG A 11 54.45 46.88 31.71
CA ARG A 11 54.63 48.27 31.23
C ARG A 11 55.93 48.75 31.90
N ASP A 12 56.74 49.65 31.37
CA ASP A 12 57.16 49.92 29.98
C ASP A 12 58.73 49.92 30.07
N ASP A 13 59.61 50.33 29.16
CA ASP A 13 59.60 50.88 27.78
C ASP A 13 60.97 50.50 27.13
N THR A 14 61.15 50.67 25.82
CA THR A 14 62.40 51.22 25.22
C THR A 14 62.20 51.51 23.73
N SER A 15 62.93 52.49 23.19
CA SER A 15 62.60 53.15 21.91
C SER A 15 63.80 53.32 20.96
N SER A 16 63.52 53.88 19.78
CA SER A 16 64.46 54.35 18.72
C SER A 16 65.34 53.32 17.98
N SER A 17 64.94 53.05 16.73
CA SER A 17 65.74 53.16 15.49
C SER A 17 67.27 53.35 15.59
N SER A 18 68.10 52.71 14.75
CA SER A 18 68.09 52.93 13.28
C SER A 18 69.13 52.09 12.52
N SER A 19 68.93 51.96 11.19
CA SER A 19 69.90 51.47 10.18
C SER A 19 70.32 49.98 10.31
N SER A 20 70.84 49.30 9.28
CA SER A 20 71.17 49.72 7.90
C SER A 20 70.61 48.71 6.89
N ALA A 21 70.23 49.18 5.69
CA ALA A 21 69.93 48.29 4.56
C ALA A 21 71.22 47.90 3.82
N SER A 22 71.29 46.67 3.31
CA SER A 22 72.32 46.20 2.39
C SER A 22 71.71 45.32 1.31
N GLU A 23 72.33 45.30 0.13
CA GLU A 23 71.61 45.05 -1.12
C GLU A 23 71.42 43.56 -1.45
N SER A 24 70.18 43.06 -1.30
CA SER A 24 69.76 41.75 -1.85
C SER A 24 68.28 41.73 -2.33
N ASP A 25 67.64 42.90 -2.35
CA ASP A 25 66.19 43.09 -2.45
C ASP A 25 65.58 42.55 -3.77
N SER A 26 66.15 42.95 -4.91
CA SER A 26 65.72 42.51 -6.25
C SER A 26 65.79 41.00 -6.49
N GLY A 27 66.53 40.24 -5.66
CA GLY A 27 66.57 38.79 -5.73
C GLY A 27 65.33 38.12 -5.14
N ASP A 28 64.91 38.55 -3.96
CA ASP A 28 63.76 37.95 -3.26
C ASP A 28 62.44 38.45 -3.86
N ASP A 29 62.34 39.71 -4.27
CA ASP A 29 61.13 40.24 -4.91
C ASP A 29 60.83 39.51 -6.24
N ARG A 30 61.86 39.20 -7.04
CA ARG A 30 61.74 38.38 -8.26
C ARG A 30 61.35 36.92 -7.97
N LYS A 31 61.69 36.39 -6.79
CA LYS A 31 61.31 35.05 -6.34
C LYS A 31 59.85 35.05 -5.86
N ARG A 32 59.47 36.07 -5.10
CA ARG A 32 58.13 36.31 -4.57
C ARG A 32 57.08 36.56 -5.65
N GLN A 33 57.38 37.39 -6.65
CA GLN A 33 56.54 37.56 -7.84
C GLN A 33 56.38 36.27 -8.66
N LYS A 34 57.39 35.38 -8.67
CA LYS A 34 57.28 34.07 -9.33
C LYS A 34 56.36 33.12 -8.56
N SER A 35 56.48 33.06 -7.22
CA SER A 35 55.58 32.25 -6.39
C SER A 35 54.15 32.75 -6.41
N GLU A 36 53.91 34.06 -6.45
CA GLU A 36 52.57 34.64 -6.56
C GLU A 36 51.91 34.33 -7.91
N LYS A 37 52.64 34.47 -9.03
CA LYS A 37 52.16 34.09 -10.37
C LYS A 37 51.91 32.58 -10.48
N LEU A 38 52.74 31.74 -9.85
CA LEU A 38 52.48 30.30 -9.81
C LEU A 38 51.23 29.98 -8.96
N ALA A 39 51.07 30.62 -7.80
CA ALA A 39 49.91 30.45 -6.93
C ALA A 39 48.60 30.85 -7.62
N GLN A 40 48.55 32.00 -8.32
CA GLN A 40 47.39 32.37 -9.16
C GLN A 40 47.08 31.31 -10.22
N LYS A 41 48.11 30.70 -10.83
CA LYS A 41 47.94 29.60 -11.78
C LYS A 41 47.49 28.28 -11.13
N VAL A 42 47.81 28.02 -9.86
CA VAL A 42 47.24 26.89 -9.09
C VAL A 42 45.76 27.15 -8.79
N VAL A 43 45.44 28.33 -8.25
CA VAL A 43 44.08 28.74 -7.85
C VAL A 43 43.12 28.66 -9.03
N SER A 44 43.43 29.35 -10.14
CA SER A 44 42.57 29.36 -11.34
C SER A 44 42.47 28.00 -12.05
N HIS A 45 43.43 27.09 -11.86
CA HIS A 45 43.31 25.72 -12.37
C HIS A 45 42.40 24.86 -11.49
N LEU A 46 42.43 25.04 -10.16
CA LEU A 46 41.51 24.37 -9.24
C LEU A 46 40.06 24.85 -9.41
N GLU A 47 39.86 26.17 -9.48
CA GLU A 47 38.54 26.79 -9.71
C GLU A 47 37.91 26.30 -11.01
N LYS A 48 38.72 26.06 -12.04
CA LYS A 48 38.26 25.51 -13.34
C LYS A 48 38.03 23.99 -13.31
N ALA A 49 38.64 23.25 -12.39
CA ALA A 49 38.54 21.78 -12.30
C ALA A 49 37.26 21.27 -11.63
N HIS A 50 36.54 22.11 -10.87
CA HIS A 50 35.32 21.71 -10.13
C HIS A 50 34.00 22.25 -10.70
N GLY A 51 33.97 22.57 -12.00
CA GLY A 51 32.75 22.44 -12.82
C GLY A 51 31.51 23.26 -12.41
N GLY A 52 31.66 24.31 -11.59
CA GLY A 52 30.58 25.19 -11.16
C GLY A 52 30.39 25.29 -9.64
N SER A 53 30.94 24.38 -8.84
CA SER A 53 30.93 24.52 -7.37
C SER A 53 32.15 25.33 -6.90
N GLN A 54 31.90 26.57 -6.44
CA GLN A 54 32.98 27.44 -5.96
C GLN A 54 33.44 27.05 -4.55
N GLN A 55 34.33 26.06 -4.45
CA GLN A 55 35.13 25.85 -3.24
C GLN A 55 36.06 27.04 -2.99
N PHE A 56 36.04 27.59 -1.77
CA PHE A 56 36.87 28.72 -1.39
C PHE A 56 38.36 28.36 -1.33
N VAL A 57 39.15 28.88 -2.28
CA VAL A 57 40.61 28.69 -2.29
C VAL A 57 41.31 29.86 -1.60
N TRP A 58 41.98 29.60 -0.46
CA TRP A 58 42.70 30.63 0.28
C TRP A 58 44.04 31.00 -0.40
N ALA A 59 43.98 31.80 -1.47
CA ALA A 59 45.14 32.17 -2.30
C ALA A 59 46.36 32.68 -1.49
N LYS A 60 46.16 33.55 -0.49
CA LYS A 60 47.22 34.06 0.41
C LYS A 60 47.90 32.98 1.28
N LYS A 61 47.29 31.80 1.42
CA LYS A 61 47.91 30.63 2.06
C LYS A 61 48.73 29.82 1.04
N VAL A 62 48.24 29.71 -0.20
CA VAL A 62 48.97 29.05 -1.31
C VAL A 62 50.26 29.79 -1.64
N THR A 63 50.24 31.13 -1.75
CA THR A 63 51.46 31.93 -1.95
C THR A 63 52.49 31.66 -0.86
N LYS A 64 52.08 31.75 0.41
CA LYS A 64 52.96 31.55 1.58
C LYS A 64 53.50 30.12 1.71
N GLU A 65 52.71 29.09 1.37
CA GLU A 65 53.20 27.71 1.31
C GLU A 65 54.22 27.50 0.18
N LEU A 66 54.10 28.23 -0.94
CA LEU A 66 55.06 28.17 -2.05
C LEU A 66 56.33 29.01 -1.81
N GLU A 67 56.20 30.19 -1.21
CA GLU A 67 57.32 31.06 -0.79
C GLU A 67 58.22 30.37 0.24
N SER A 68 57.62 29.56 1.13
CA SER A 68 58.34 28.69 2.08
C SER A 68 58.90 27.39 1.44
N GLY A 69 58.92 27.30 0.11
CA GLY A 69 59.66 26.29 -0.64
C GLY A 69 58.98 24.92 -0.78
N LYS A 70 57.73 24.76 -0.35
CA LYS A 70 57.00 23.50 -0.49
C LYS A 70 56.66 23.25 -1.96
N LYS A 71 56.78 21.99 -2.38
CA LYS A 71 56.49 21.60 -3.76
C LYS A 71 54.99 21.68 -4.03
N MET A 72 54.59 21.92 -5.27
CA MET A 72 53.19 22.11 -5.65
C MET A 72 52.28 20.91 -5.31
N LYS A 73 52.83 19.69 -5.18
CA LYS A 73 52.11 18.49 -4.71
C LYS A 73 51.95 18.39 -3.18
N GLU A 74 52.68 19.19 -2.40
CA GLU A 74 52.69 19.20 -0.92
C GLU A 74 51.77 20.30 -0.33
N LEU A 75 51.17 21.14 -1.19
CA LEU A 75 50.23 22.19 -0.79
C LEU A 75 49.06 21.59 0.01
N SER A 76 48.63 22.31 1.05
CA SER A 76 47.58 21.84 1.98
C SER A 76 46.28 21.41 1.28
N ILE A 77 46.00 21.91 0.07
CA ILE A 77 44.76 21.62 -0.67
C ILE A 77 44.78 20.22 -1.28
N PHE A 78 45.85 19.79 -1.97
CA PHE A 78 45.95 18.41 -2.50
C PHE A 78 45.92 17.37 -1.38
N ARG A 79 46.53 17.69 -0.22
CA ARG A 79 46.45 16.84 0.97
C ARG A 79 45.05 16.80 1.62
N ASN A 80 44.25 17.85 1.44
CA ASN A 80 42.83 17.83 1.84
C ASN A 80 41.97 17.04 0.83
N GLN A 81 42.19 17.20 -0.48
CA GLN A 81 41.50 16.41 -1.51
C GLN A 81 41.70 14.89 -1.31
N GLY A 82 42.91 14.45 -0.93
CA GLY A 82 43.14 13.04 -0.55
C GLY A 82 42.24 12.58 0.62
N ARG A 83 42.11 13.40 1.67
CA ARG A 83 41.23 13.12 2.81
C ARG A 83 39.74 13.25 2.49
N GLU A 84 39.38 14.07 1.52
CA GLU A 84 38.01 14.21 1.03
C GLU A 84 37.64 12.99 0.18
N ALA A 85 38.56 12.44 -0.62
CA ALA A 85 38.41 11.15 -1.30
C ALA A 85 38.31 9.97 -0.31
N GLU A 86 39.21 9.88 0.69
CA GLU A 86 39.13 8.85 1.76
C GLU A 86 37.78 8.86 2.49
N ARG A 87 37.24 10.05 2.79
CA ARG A 87 35.91 10.22 3.39
C ARG A 87 34.78 9.85 2.45
N LEU A 88 34.87 10.19 1.16
CA LEU A 88 33.86 9.83 0.16
C LEU A 88 33.80 8.30 0.00
N GLU A 89 34.95 7.63 -0.07
CA GLU A 89 35.02 6.16 -0.06
C GLU A 89 34.41 5.55 1.22
N GLU A 90 34.66 6.14 2.39
CA GLU A 90 34.07 5.68 3.66
C GLU A 90 32.54 5.87 3.67
N ILE A 91 32.05 7.01 3.18
CA ILE A 91 30.62 7.30 3.00
C ILE A 91 29.99 6.32 2.01
N GLU A 92 30.66 5.99 0.89
CA GLU A 92 30.17 4.98 -0.07
C GLU A 92 30.11 3.57 0.54
N LYS A 93 31.13 3.18 1.31
CA LYS A 93 31.16 1.89 2.03
C LYS A 93 30.05 1.81 3.09
N VAL A 94 29.73 2.92 3.77
CA VAL A 94 28.58 3.01 4.68
C VAL A 94 27.25 2.97 3.93
N ARG A 95 27.11 3.75 2.85
CA ARG A 95 25.89 3.82 2.01
C ARG A 95 25.57 2.47 1.37
N LYS A 96 26.57 1.74 0.88
CA LYS A 96 26.38 0.38 0.34
C LYS A 96 25.83 -0.57 1.42
N ARG A 97 26.38 -0.52 2.63
CA ARG A 97 25.91 -1.33 3.78
C ARG A 97 24.53 -0.91 4.30
N GLN A 98 24.12 0.34 4.09
CA GLN A 98 22.74 0.79 4.34
C GLN A 98 21.79 0.24 3.27
N ALA A 99 22.08 0.46 1.99
CA ALA A 99 21.27 -0.03 0.88
C ALA A 99 21.12 -1.57 0.87
N GLU A 100 22.16 -2.31 1.26
CA GLU A 100 22.12 -3.77 1.42
C GLU A 100 21.14 -4.22 2.52
N ARG A 101 21.17 -3.55 3.69
CA ARG A 101 20.20 -3.80 4.78
C ARG A 101 18.78 -3.34 4.44
N GLU A 102 18.64 -2.24 3.70
CA GLU A 102 17.34 -1.76 3.22
C GLU A 102 16.76 -2.73 2.17
N ALA A 103 17.56 -3.29 1.28
CA ALA A 103 17.14 -4.30 0.30
C ALA A 103 16.91 -5.70 0.91
N GLU A 104 17.54 -6.03 2.04
CA GLU A 104 17.21 -7.21 2.85
C GLU A 104 15.88 -7.01 3.59
N LYS A 105 15.69 -5.84 4.20
CA LYS A 105 14.47 -5.48 4.93
C LYS A 105 13.26 -5.38 4.00
N ALA A 106 13.39 -4.71 2.86
CA ALA A 106 12.34 -4.56 1.85
C ALA A 106 11.83 -5.93 1.39
N ARG A 107 12.73 -6.89 1.09
CA ARG A 107 12.31 -8.25 0.70
C ARG A 107 11.55 -8.99 1.80
N ARG A 108 11.94 -8.86 3.09
CA ARG A 108 11.12 -9.41 4.19
C ARG A 108 9.78 -8.69 4.35
N GLU A 109 9.72 -7.38 4.12
CA GLU A 109 8.47 -6.61 4.20
C GLU A 109 7.54 -6.92 3.01
N GLU A 110 8.09 -7.19 1.82
CA GLU A 110 7.38 -7.74 0.65
C GLU A 110 6.86 -9.16 0.92
N GLU A 111 7.69 -10.07 1.45
CA GLU A 111 7.28 -11.43 1.84
C GLU A 111 6.15 -11.40 2.90
N LEU A 112 6.31 -10.59 3.96
CA LEU A 112 5.31 -10.45 5.02
C LEU A 112 4.00 -9.83 4.53
N THR A 113 4.05 -8.78 3.69
CA THR A 113 2.83 -8.17 3.15
C THR A 113 2.13 -9.08 2.14
N MET A 114 2.86 -9.92 1.39
CA MET A 114 2.28 -10.96 0.56
C MET A 114 1.62 -12.06 1.39
N MET A 115 2.25 -12.54 2.48
CA MET A 115 1.64 -13.49 3.40
C MET A 115 0.38 -12.91 4.07
N GLN A 116 0.40 -11.64 4.49
CA GLN A 116 -0.77 -10.95 5.04
C GLN A 116 -1.92 -10.84 4.03
N ARG A 117 -1.63 -10.56 2.75
CA ARG A 117 -2.65 -10.52 1.69
C ARG A 117 -3.26 -11.90 1.42
N VAL A 118 -2.45 -12.96 1.34
CA VAL A 118 -2.94 -14.32 1.17
C VAL A 118 -3.82 -14.73 2.35
N ARG A 119 -3.38 -14.47 3.58
CA ARG A 119 -4.17 -14.74 4.79
C ARG A 119 -5.49 -13.96 4.80
N ALA A 120 -5.46 -12.66 4.50
CA ALA A 120 -6.68 -11.85 4.47
C ALA A 120 -7.66 -12.31 3.38
N ALA A 121 -7.17 -12.81 2.24
CA ALA A 121 -8.02 -13.41 1.21
C ALA A 121 -8.64 -14.75 1.66
N GLN A 122 -7.88 -15.58 2.38
CA GLN A 122 -8.40 -16.81 3.00
C GLN A 122 -9.45 -16.50 4.07
N GLU A 123 -9.17 -15.58 4.98
CA GLU A 123 -10.09 -15.14 6.03
C GLU A 123 -11.37 -14.51 5.44
N ALA A 124 -11.29 -13.86 4.27
CA ALA A 124 -12.45 -13.35 3.53
C ALA A 124 -13.31 -14.49 2.93
N MET A 125 -12.73 -15.42 2.17
CA MET A 125 -13.45 -16.59 1.62
C MET A 125 -14.08 -17.44 2.71
N GLU A 126 -13.37 -17.63 3.83
CA GLU A 126 -13.86 -18.31 5.02
C GLU A 126 -15.00 -17.57 5.72
N SER A 127 -15.12 -16.25 5.55
CA SER A 127 -16.21 -15.46 6.12
C SER A 127 -17.43 -15.49 5.19
N GLU A 128 -17.22 -15.35 3.89
CA GLU A 128 -18.23 -15.46 2.83
C GLU A 128 -19.00 -16.79 2.93
N ALA A 129 -18.31 -17.93 3.02
CA ALA A 129 -18.96 -19.24 3.22
C ALA A 129 -19.78 -19.34 4.52
N LYS A 130 -19.30 -18.73 5.62
CA LYS A 130 -20.02 -18.72 6.91
C LYS A 130 -21.23 -17.78 6.89
N GLU A 131 -21.20 -16.73 6.07
CA GLU A 131 -22.35 -15.86 5.81
C GLU A 131 -23.41 -16.56 4.96
N GLU A 132 -23.03 -17.36 3.96
CA GLU A 132 -23.93 -18.24 3.21
C GLU A 132 -24.61 -19.30 4.11
N GLU A 133 -23.82 -20.04 4.92
CA GLU A 133 -24.34 -20.98 5.91
C GLU A 133 -25.33 -20.33 6.89
N PHE A 134 -24.99 -19.12 7.39
CA PHE A 134 -25.85 -18.38 8.30
C PHE A 134 -27.15 -17.93 7.62
N TYR A 135 -27.09 -17.50 6.35
CA TYR A 135 -28.25 -17.09 5.58
C TYR A 135 -29.20 -18.27 5.32
N LEU A 136 -28.68 -19.42 4.86
CA LEU A 136 -29.47 -20.65 4.67
C LEU A 136 -30.14 -21.06 5.99
N LYS A 137 -29.38 -21.08 7.08
CA LYS A 137 -29.89 -21.39 8.42
C LYS A 137 -30.98 -20.40 8.87
N ALA A 138 -30.83 -19.12 8.57
CA ALA A 138 -31.84 -18.10 8.87
C ALA A 138 -33.12 -18.31 8.04
N LYS A 139 -33.02 -18.72 6.77
CA LYS A 139 -34.17 -19.14 5.96
C LYS A 139 -34.86 -20.38 6.55
N ILE A 140 -34.12 -21.43 6.89
CA ILE A 140 -34.69 -22.65 7.49
C ILE A 140 -35.44 -22.34 8.80
N ASN A 141 -34.84 -21.54 9.69
CA ASN A 141 -35.48 -21.09 10.95
C ASN A 141 -36.74 -20.23 10.71
N LYS A 142 -36.78 -19.45 9.61
CA LYS A 142 -37.95 -18.66 9.20
C LYS A 142 -39.09 -19.58 8.72
N CYS A 143 -38.78 -20.62 7.94
CA CYS A 143 -39.74 -21.63 7.49
C CYS A 143 -40.30 -22.44 8.68
N GLN A 144 -39.41 -22.95 9.52
CA GLN A 144 -39.71 -23.69 10.75
C GLN A 144 -40.71 -22.95 11.65
N ARG A 145 -40.48 -21.66 11.94
CA ARG A 145 -41.42 -20.88 12.75
C ARG A 145 -42.77 -20.67 12.08
N ARG A 146 -42.82 -20.40 10.76
CA ARG A 146 -44.09 -20.24 10.03
C ARG A 146 -44.94 -21.52 10.04
N LEU A 147 -44.29 -22.68 9.94
CA LEU A 147 -44.93 -23.99 10.08
C LEU A 147 -45.50 -24.17 11.50
N GLN A 148 -44.72 -23.86 12.55
CA GLN A 148 -45.18 -23.88 13.95
C GLN A 148 -46.30 -22.87 14.24
N GLU A 149 -46.27 -21.69 13.59
CA GLU A 149 -47.29 -20.63 13.67
C GLU A 149 -48.56 -20.96 12.85
N GLY A 150 -48.59 -22.10 12.14
CA GLY A 150 -49.73 -22.55 11.33
C GLY A 150 -50.00 -21.69 10.09
N ARG A 151 -48.96 -20.98 9.59
CA ARG A 151 -49.04 -20.04 8.46
C ARG A 151 -47.90 -20.27 7.46
N PRO A 152 -47.77 -21.49 6.88
CA PRO A 152 -46.73 -21.77 5.90
C PRO A 152 -46.93 -20.92 4.64
N ALA A 153 -45.85 -20.32 4.16
CA ALA A 153 -45.70 -19.91 2.77
C ALA A 153 -45.45 -21.16 1.89
N PRO A 154 -45.71 -21.10 0.57
CA PRO A 154 -45.49 -22.23 -0.33
C PRO A 154 -44.05 -22.81 -0.28
N ILE A 155 -43.05 -21.94 -0.12
CA ILE A 155 -41.65 -22.36 0.04
C ILE A 155 -41.41 -23.14 1.35
N ASP A 156 -42.13 -22.85 2.44
CA ASP A 156 -41.92 -23.53 3.72
C ASP A 156 -42.38 -24.99 3.65
N LEU A 157 -43.41 -25.29 2.85
CA LEU A 157 -43.91 -26.65 2.60
C LEU A 157 -42.91 -27.49 1.79
N ILE A 158 -42.23 -26.86 0.83
CA ILE A 158 -41.16 -27.47 0.03
C ILE A 158 -39.92 -27.70 0.89
N ALA A 159 -39.48 -26.66 1.62
CA ALA A 159 -38.33 -26.70 2.52
C ALA A 159 -38.52 -27.69 3.69
N ARG A 160 -39.78 -27.97 4.10
CA ARG A 160 -40.09 -29.02 5.09
C ARG A 160 -39.54 -30.39 4.66
N ASN A 161 -39.71 -30.74 3.38
CA ASN A 161 -39.35 -32.06 2.87
C ASN A 161 -37.83 -32.34 2.93
N LEU A 162 -36.99 -31.30 2.79
CA LEU A 162 -35.53 -31.40 2.83
C LEU A 162 -34.96 -31.14 4.24
N HIS A 163 -35.39 -30.05 4.89
CA HIS A 163 -34.68 -29.52 6.06
C HIS A 163 -35.36 -29.76 7.41
N LEU A 164 -36.66 -30.09 7.43
CA LEU A 164 -37.47 -30.13 8.66
C LEU A 164 -38.22 -31.45 8.84
N SER A 165 -37.85 -32.47 8.07
CA SER A 165 -38.38 -33.84 8.13
C SER A 165 -38.26 -34.47 9.53
N ASP A 166 -37.15 -34.21 10.23
CA ASP A 166 -36.91 -34.67 11.61
C ASP A 166 -37.79 -33.98 12.66
N GLU A 167 -38.27 -32.75 12.40
CA GLU A 167 -39.05 -31.97 13.38
C GLU A 167 -40.57 -32.12 13.22
N PHE A 168 -41.06 -32.14 11.98
CA PHE A 168 -42.50 -32.21 11.68
C PHE A 168 -42.95 -33.61 11.23
N GLY A 169 -42.01 -34.53 11.04
CA GLY A 169 -42.24 -35.86 10.48
C GLY A 169 -42.07 -35.89 8.96
N PHE A 170 -41.55 -37.00 8.44
CA PHE A 170 -41.36 -37.21 7.01
C PHE A 170 -42.64 -37.77 6.35
N GLU A 171 -43.52 -36.86 5.95
CA GLU A 171 -44.60 -37.13 4.99
C GLU A 171 -44.26 -36.37 3.68
N PRO A 172 -43.57 -37.02 2.72
CA PRO A 172 -43.07 -36.34 1.53
C PRO A 172 -44.22 -35.98 0.58
N GLU A 173 -44.53 -34.70 0.53
CA GLU A 173 -45.57 -34.14 -0.35
C GLU A 173 -44.96 -33.67 -1.68
N ASP A 174 -45.58 -34.02 -2.80
CA ASP A 174 -45.07 -33.74 -4.15
C ASP A 174 -44.83 -32.21 -4.37
N PRO A 175 -43.58 -31.73 -4.54
CA PRO A 175 -43.27 -30.29 -4.48
C PRO A 175 -44.00 -29.42 -5.51
N TRP A 176 -44.37 -29.99 -6.65
CA TRP A 176 -45.12 -29.28 -7.70
C TRP A 176 -46.58 -28.98 -7.31
N LEU A 177 -47.16 -29.68 -6.32
CA LEU A 177 -48.52 -29.39 -5.84
C LEU A 177 -48.61 -28.00 -5.20
N HIS A 178 -47.52 -27.54 -4.57
CA HIS A 178 -47.44 -26.24 -3.89
C HIS A 178 -47.39 -25.03 -4.85
N PHE A 179 -47.40 -25.26 -6.17
CA PHE A 179 -47.62 -24.21 -7.19
C PHE A 179 -49.10 -24.07 -7.58
N SER A 180 -49.94 -25.06 -7.26
CA SER A 180 -51.35 -25.06 -7.65
C SER A 180 -52.17 -24.06 -6.80
N GLY A 181 -52.98 -23.23 -7.47
CA GLY A 181 -53.86 -22.27 -6.80
C GLY A 181 -53.21 -20.96 -6.32
N LEU A 182 -51.90 -20.77 -6.50
CA LEU A 182 -51.21 -19.51 -6.17
C LEU A 182 -51.63 -18.36 -7.11
N LEU A 183 -51.58 -17.13 -6.59
CA LEU A 183 -51.66 -15.91 -7.40
C LEU A 183 -50.33 -15.65 -8.10
N LEU A 184 -50.34 -14.86 -9.19
CA LEU A 184 -49.12 -14.52 -9.93
C LEU A 184 -48.03 -13.90 -9.02
N GLU A 185 -48.43 -13.03 -8.09
CA GLU A 185 -47.51 -12.40 -7.14
C GLU A 185 -46.86 -13.43 -6.20
N ASP A 186 -47.63 -14.40 -5.69
CA ASP A 186 -47.11 -15.50 -4.86
C ASP A 186 -46.21 -16.46 -5.65
N MET A 187 -46.49 -16.68 -6.94
CA MET A 187 -45.65 -17.49 -7.82
C MET A 187 -44.33 -16.80 -8.18
N GLU A 188 -44.31 -15.48 -8.31
CA GLU A 188 -43.07 -14.71 -8.48
C GLU A 188 -42.21 -14.76 -7.21
N VAL A 189 -42.82 -14.57 -6.03
CA VAL A 189 -42.12 -14.73 -4.74
C VAL A 189 -41.57 -16.14 -4.57
N LEU A 190 -42.35 -17.18 -4.90
CA LEU A 190 -41.90 -18.58 -4.79
C LEU A 190 -40.75 -18.91 -5.75
N ASP A 191 -40.81 -18.43 -6.99
CA ASP A 191 -39.78 -18.64 -8.01
C ASP A 191 -38.44 -17.96 -7.63
N ASP A 192 -38.49 -16.81 -6.95
CA ASP A 192 -37.29 -16.17 -6.38
C ASP A 192 -36.82 -16.82 -5.06
N ASP A 193 -37.73 -17.22 -4.16
CA ASP A 193 -37.37 -17.95 -2.92
C ASP A 193 -36.62 -19.27 -3.26
N ILE A 194 -37.05 -19.97 -4.33
CA ILE A 194 -36.41 -21.19 -4.88
C ILE A 194 -35.01 -20.91 -5.45
N ARG A 195 -34.82 -19.79 -6.17
CA ARG A 195 -33.48 -19.38 -6.65
C ARG A 195 -32.52 -19.15 -5.49
N GLU A 196 -32.96 -18.38 -4.49
CA GLU A 196 -32.16 -18.12 -3.30
C GLU A 196 -31.83 -19.43 -2.56
N PHE A 197 -32.79 -20.36 -2.39
CA PHE A 197 -32.48 -21.67 -1.80
C PHE A 197 -31.42 -22.45 -2.61
N LYS A 198 -31.55 -22.51 -3.94
CA LYS A 198 -30.55 -23.13 -4.82
C LYS A 198 -29.14 -22.52 -4.64
N ASP A 199 -29.03 -21.20 -4.53
CA ASP A 199 -27.74 -20.52 -4.47
C ASP A 199 -27.01 -20.75 -3.13
N TYR A 200 -27.73 -21.02 -2.03
CA TYR A 200 -27.14 -21.26 -0.71
C TYR A 200 -27.07 -22.75 -0.30
N ASP A 201 -28.02 -23.59 -0.70
CA ASP A 201 -28.09 -25.03 -0.36
C ASP A 201 -27.30 -25.92 -1.35
N LYS A 202 -26.22 -25.36 -1.88
CA LYS A 202 -25.34 -25.95 -2.90
C LYS A 202 -24.29 -26.94 -2.36
N TYR A 203 -24.33 -27.25 -1.07
CA TYR A 203 -23.31 -28.02 -0.37
C TYR A 203 -23.65 -29.52 -0.22
N ASP A 204 -24.91 -29.91 -0.47
CA ASP A 204 -25.34 -31.30 -0.59
C ASP A 204 -25.73 -31.59 -2.05
N GLU A 205 -25.22 -32.68 -2.61
CA GLU A 205 -25.46 -33.06 -4.02
C GLU A 205 -26.94 -33.35 -4.29
N LEU A 206 -27.67 -33.94 -3.34
CA LEU A 206 -29.09 -34.27 -3.48
C LEU A 206 -29.97 -33.02 -3.39
N HIS A 207 -29.60 -32.05 -2.54
CA HIS A 207 -30.28 -30.76 -2.47
C HIS A 207 -30.03 -29.94 -3.75
N GLY A 208 -28.79 -29.94 -4.26
CA GLY A 208 -28.44 -29.30 -5.52
C GLY A 208 -29.30 -29.80 -6.68
N GLU A 209 -29.37 -31.13 -6.88
CA GLU A 209 -30.22 -31.74 -7.92
C GLU A 209 -31.71 -31.44 -7.71
N PHE A 210 -32.19 -31.44 -6.47
CA PHE A 210 -33.58 -31.11 -6.13
C PHE A 210 -33.95 -29.66 -6.51
N TRP A 211 -33.16 -28.68 -6.05
CA TRP A 211 -33.42 -27.27 -6.33
C TRP A 211 -33.20 -26.92 -7.80
N ASP A 212 -32.28 -27.59 -8.51
CA ASP A 212 -32.14 -27.46 -9.97
C ASP A 212 -33.39 -27.94 -10.71
N ALA A 213 -33.90 -29.14 -10.39
CA ALA A 213 -35.12 -29.66 -10.98
C ALA A 213 -36.33 -28.77 -10.67
N LEU A 214 -36.44 -28.30 -9.42
CA LEU A 214 -37.53 -27.44 -8.99
C LEU A 214 -37.49 -26.05 -9.63
N ALA A 215 -36.31 -25.45 -9.83
CA ALA A 215 -36.14 -24.16 -10.51
C ALA A 215 -36.53 -24.23 -12.01
N VAL A 216 -36.38 -25.39 -12.64
CA VAL A 216 -36.93 -25.61 -14.00
C VAL A 216 -38.46 -25.57 -13.97
N VAL A 217 -39.08 -26.27 -13.01
CA VAL A 217 -40.54 -26.32 -12.81
C VAL A 217 -41.12 -24.94 -12.46
N SER A 218 -40.54 -24.22 -11.49
CA SER A 218 -41.00 -22.88 -11.10
C SER A 218 -40.96 -21.92 -12.28
N SER A 219 -39.87 -21.95 -13.06
CA SER A 219 -39.74 -21.10 -14.24
C SER A 219 -40.74 -21.47 -15.34
N ALA A 220 -41.26 -22.70 -15.39
CA ALA A 220 -42.29 -23.10 -16.36
C ALA A 220 -43.67 -22.67 -15.89
N GLU A 221 -44.02 -22.99 -14.65
CA GLU A 221 -45.30 -22.60 -14.03
C GLU A 221 -45.48 -21.09 -13.99
N LEU A 222 -44.43 -20.31 -13.70
CA LEU A 222 -44.51 -18.85 -13.71
C LEU A 222 -44.74 -18.28 -15.13
N LYS A 223 -44.15 -18.88 -16.18
CA LYS A 223 -44.43 -18.48 -17.58
C LYS A 223 -45.89 -18.77 -17.94
N ASP A 224 -46.40 -19.91 -17.49
CA ASP A 224 -47.79 -20.30 -17.70
C ASP A 224 -48.78 -19.44 -16.90
N ALA A 225 -48.45 -19.08 -15.66
CA ALA A 225 -49.22 -18.15 -14.83
C ALA A 225 -49.28 -16.75 -15.45
N ARG A 226 -48.14 -16.21 -15.91
CA ARG A 226 -48.09 -14.94 -16.67
C ARG A 226 -48.91 -15.01 -17.96
N ARG A 227 -48.96 -16.17 -18.64
CA ARG A 227 -49.82 -16.39 -19.82
C ARG A 227 -51.31 -16.42 -19.47
N ARG A 228 -51.69 -17.03 -18.34
CA ARG A 228 -53.07 -17.04 -17.81
C ARG A 228 -53.53 -15.61 -17.49
N ASP A 229 -52.81 -14.92 -16.61
CA ASP A 229 -53.10 -13.54 -16.19
C ASP A 229 -53.19 -12.56 -17.37
N ALA A 230 -52.26 -12.62 -18.33
CA ALA A 230 -52.31 -11.77 -19.52
C ALA A 230 -53.55 -12.04 -20.39
N SER A 231 -54.04 -13.29 -20.42
CA SER A 231 -55.26 -13.68 -21.13
C SER A 231 -56.52 -13.17 -20.41
N ASP A 232 -56.57 -13.31 -19.09
CA ASP A 232 -57.69 -12.84 -18.28
C ASP A 232 -57.81 -11.31 -18.31
N ARG A 233 -56.69 -10.58 -18.20
CA ARG A 233 -56.65 -9.11 -18.40
C ARG A 233 -57.08 -8.70 -19.81
N ALA A 234 -56.85 -9.52 -20.84
CA ALA A 234 -57.34 -9.25 -22.18
C ALA A 234 -58.86 -9.47 -22.30
N VAL A 235 -59.41 -10.52 -21.67
CA VAL A 235 -60.86 -10.80 -21.61
C VAL A 235 -61.63 -9.72 -20.83
N LEU A 236 -61.04 -9.17 -19.77
CA LEU A 236 -61.65 -8.04 -19.04
C LEU A 236 -61.77 -6.80 -19.93
N ARG A 237 -60.69 -6.40 -20.60
CA ARG A 237 -60.69 -5.24 -21.54
C ARG A 237 -61.69 -5.40 -22.68
N THR A 238 -61.85 -6.60 -23.24
CA THR A 238 -62.85 -6.82 -24.31
C THR A 238 -64.28 -6.75 -23.78
N ARG A 239 -64.54 -7.10 -22.52
CA ARG A 239 -65.87 -6.93 -21.89
C ARG A 239 -66.19 -5.46 -21.59
N GLU A 240 -65.24 -4.73 -21.02
CA GLU A 240 -65.40 -3.29 -20.72
C GLU A 240 -65.60 -2.44 -21.98
N GLY A 241 -64.98 -2.81 -23.11
CA GLY A 241 -65.14 -2.14 -24.40
C GLY A 241 -66.44 -2.43 -25.17
N HIS A 242 -67.38 -3.20 -24.60
CA HIS A 242 -68.67 -3.55 -25.23
C HIS A 242 -69.90 -3.18 -24.36
N SER A 243 -69.73 -2.31 -23.37
CA SER A 243 -70.79 -1.80 -22.48
C SER A 243 -70.93 -0.29 -22.51
#